data_AF-A0A3D4IFY9-F1
#
_entry.id   AF-A0A3D4IFY9-F1
#
_cell.length_a   1.000
_cell.length_b   1.000
_cell.length_c   1.000
_cell.angle_alpha   90.00
_cell.angle_beta   90.00
_cell.angle_gamma   90.00
#
_symmetry.space_group_name_H-M   'P 1'
#
loop_
_entity.id
_entity.type
_entity.pdbx_description
1 polymer ?
#
loop_
_entity_poly.entity_id
_entity_poly.type
_entity_poly.pdbx_seq_one_letter_code
_entity_poly.pdbx_strand_id
1 'polypeptide(L)' 'MGQKTNPIGLRLGIIRGWESNWYSKDFADKLIEDEEIRKYLRARLKKAGLSRVII' A
#
# COMPACT_ATOMS: atom_id res chain seq x y z
N MET A 1 -13.18 -23.23 -4.06
CA MET A 1 -11.80 -22.79 -3.72
C MET A 1 -11.72 -21.30 -3.97
N GLY A 2 -11.34 -20.48 -2.97
CA GLY A 2 -11.49 -19.01 -3.01
C GLY A 2 -12.19 -18.41 -1.78
N GLN A 3 -12.58 -19.25 -0.81
CA GLN A 3 -13.27 -18.82 0.42
C GLN A 3 -12.33 -18.28 1.51
N LYS A 4 -11.03 -18.08 1.22
CA LYS A 4 -10.05 -17.61 2.20
C LYS A 4 -9.80 -16.12 2.00
N THR A 5 -10.09 -15.33 3.03
CA THR A 5 -9.82 -13.89 3.07
C THR A 5 -8.31 -13.62 3.06
N ASN A 6 -7.90 -12.45 2.55
CA ASN A 6 -6.52 -12.01 2.61
C ASN A 6 -6.07 -11.92 4.09
N PRO A 7 -5.04 -12.68 4.50
CA PRO A 7 -4.57 -12.68 5.89
C PRO A 7 -3.97 -11.35 6.34
N ILE A 8 -3.52 -10.50 5.40
CA ILE A 8 -3.05 -9.15 5.69
C ILE A 8 -4.24 -8.28 6.08
N GLY A 9 -5.27 -8.25 5.24
CA GLY A 9 -6.49 -7.47 5.47
C GLY A 9 -7.21 -7.89 6.75
N LEU A 10 -7.30 -9.20 7.00
CA LEU A 10 -7.94 -9.75 8.20
C LEU A 10 -7.26 -9.30 9.52
N ARG A 11 -5.98 -8.90 9.48
CA ARG A 11 -5.19 -8.53 10.66
C ARG A 11 -4.84 -7.05 10.74
N LEU A 12 -5.30 -6.25 9.78
CA LEU A 12 -5.16 -4.78 9.82
C LEU A 12 -5.89 -4.24 11.06
N GLY A 13 -5.22 -3.39 11.83
CA GLY A 13 -5.78 -2.78 13.04
C GLY A 13 -5.71 -3.65 14.31
N ILE A 14 -5.28 -4.92 14.21
CA ILE A 14 -5.07 -5.79 15.40
C ILE A 14 -3.58 -5.96 15.67
N ILE A 15 -2.88 -6.65 14.76
CA ILE A 15 -1.44 -6.91 14.87
C ILE A 15 -0.63 -6.29 13.73
N ARG A 16 -1.29 -5.84 12.66
CA ARG A 16 -0.62 -5.22 11.49
C ARG A 16 -1.14 -3.79 11.27
N GLY A 17 -0.20 -2.86 11.08
CA GLY A 17 -0.50 -1.46 10.76
C GLY A 17 -0.70 -1.20 9.27
N TRP A 18 -1.03 0.05 8.95
CA TRP A 18 -1.20 0.55 7.59
C TRP A 18 0.15 0.78 6.90
N GLU A 19 0.19 0.57 5.58
CA GLU A 19 1.36 0.87 4.75
C GLU A 19 1.38 2.34 4.29
N SER A 20 0.22 2.99 4.19
CA SER A 20 0.10 4.45 4.06
C SER A 20 -0.58 5.04 5.29
N ASN A 21 0.06 6.00 5.96
CA ASN A 21 -0.45 6.63 7.18
C ASN A 21 -0.41 8.17 7.08
N TRP A 22 -1.51 8.74 6.57
CA TRP A 22 -1.71 10.18 6.46
C TRP A 22 -3.20 10.51 6.56
N TYR A 23 -3.52 11.77 6.84
CA TYR A 23 -4.89 12.29 6.90
C TYR A 23 -5.00 13.54 6.03
N SER A 24 -6.03 13.59 5.18
CA SER A 24 -6.31 14.73 4.29
C SER A 24 -7.81 14.90 4.12
N LYS A 25 -8.25 16.15 3.96
CA LYS A 25 -9.63 16.45 3.51
C LYS A 25 -9.81 16.08 2.04
N ASP A 26 -8.76 16.25 1.24
CA ASP A 26 -8.73 15.92 -0.19
C ASP A 26 -8.14 14.51 -0.37
N PHE A 27 -8.94 13.50 -0.03
CA PHE A 27 -8.49 12.10 -0.03
C PHE A 27 -8.25 11.55 -1.43
N ALA A 28 -9.12 11.86 -2.39
CA ALA A 28 -9.09 11.27 -3.72
C ALA A 28 -7.78 11.60 -4.47
N ASP A 29 -7.40 12.88 -4.49
CA ASP A 29 -6.19 13.33 -5.19
C ASP A 29 -4.93 12.74 -4.55
N LYS A 30 -4.89 12.68 -3.21
CA LYS A 30 -3.77 12.09 -2.46
C LYS A 30 -3.66 10.58 -2.65
N LEU A 31 -4.78 9.88 -2.83
CA LEU A 31 -4.79 8.46 -3.14
C LEU A 31 -4.22 8.18 -4.55
N ILE A 32 -4.57 9.02 -5.53
CA ILE A 32 -4.04 8.92 -6.89
C ILE A 32 -2.53 9.13 -6.89
N GLU A 33 -2.06 10.16 -6.18
CA GLU A 33 -0.64 10.47 -6.01
C GLU A 33 0.15 9.29 -5.40
N ASP A 34 -0.39 8.66 -4.34
CA ASP A 34 0.23 7.50 -3.69
C ASP A 34 0.36 6.30 -4.67
N GLU A 35 -0.69 6.02 -5.47
CA GLU A 35 -0.63 4.94 -6.46
C GLU A 35 0.38 5.23 -7.58
N GLU A 36 0.47 6.48 -8.05
CA GLU A 36 1.45 6.89 -9.05
C GLU A 36 2.89 6.73 -8.55
N ILE A 37 3.17 7.14 -7.31
CA ILE A 37 4.47 6.98 -6.66
C ILE A 37 4.85 5.49 -6.59
N ARG A 38 3.95 4.63 -6.12
CA ARG A 38 4.21 3.19 -6.02
C ARG A 38 4.46 2.55 -7.38
N LYS A 39 3.70 2.93 -8.40
CA LYS A 39 3.87 2.45 -9.77
C LYS A 39 5.23 2.86 -10.33
N TYR A 40 5.61 4.12 -10.12
CA TYR A 40 6.91 4.65 -10.54
C TYR A 40 8.07 3.91 -9.87
N LEU A 41 8.01 3.74 -8.54
CA LEU A 41 9.05 3.05 -7.79
C LEU A 41 9.20 1.59 -8.22
N ARG A 42 8.10 0.87 -8.41
CA ARG A 42 8.12 -0.53 -8.89
C ARG A 42 8.71 -0.65 -10.30
N ALA A 43 8.44 0.31 -11.18
CA ALA A 43 8.99 0.32 -12.53
C ALA A 43 10.50 0.63 -12.52
N ARG A 44 10.92 1.66 -11.77
CA ARG A 44 12.31 2.11 -11.72
C ARG A 44 13.23 1.14 -11.00
N LEU A 45 12.77 0.54 -9.90
CA LEU A 45 13.57 -0.29 -9.00
C LEU A 45 13.27 -1.79 -9.15
N LYS A 46 12.85 -2.24 -10.34
CA LYS A 46 12.45 -3.63 -10.61
C LYS A 46 13.54 -4.66 -10.26
N LYS A 47 14.82 -4.31 -10.40
CA LYS A 47 15.96 -5.18 -10.09
C LYS A 47 16.46 -5.07 -8.65
N ALA A 48 15.92 -4.13 -7.87
CA ALA A 48 16.40 -3.84 -6.51
C ALA A 48 15.76 -4.71 -5.43
N GLY A 49 14.74 -5.54 -5.76
CA GLY A 49 14.09 -6.41 -4.79
C GLY A 49 13.30 -5.66 -3.71
N LEU A 50 12.55 -4.62 -4.10
CA LEU A 50 11.71 -3.85 -3.18
C LEU A 50 10.70 -4.74 -2.43
N SER A 51 10.80 -4.78 -1.10
CA SER A 51 9.95 -5.62 -0.25
C SER A 51 8.68 -4.91 0.23
N ARG A 52 8.75 -3.61 0.52
CA ARG A 52 7.61 -2.79 0.97
C ARG A 52 7.85 -1.32 0.64
N VAL A 53 6.77 -0.58 0.38
CA VAL A 53 6.75 0.88 0.28
C VAL A 53 5.84 1.38 1.39
N ILE A 54 6.36 2.25 2.27
CA ILE A 54 5.63 2.82 3.40
C ILE A 54 5.56 4.33 3.18
N ILE A 55 4.37 4.92 3.27
CA ILE A 55 4.09 6.33 2.95
C ILE A 55 3.35 7.01 4.10
#